data_AF-A0ABD2HPC9-F1
#
_entry.id   AF-A0ABD2HPC9-F1
#
_cell.length_a   1.000
_cell.length_b   1.000
_cell.length_c   1.000
_cell.angle_alpha   90.00
_cell.angle_beta   90.00
_cell.angle_gamma   90.00
#
_symmetry.space_group_name_H-M   'P 1'
#
loop_
_entity.id
_entity.type
_entity.pdbx_description
1 polymer ?
#
loop_
_entity_poly.entity_id
_entity_poly.type
_entity_poly.pdbx_seq_one_letter_code
_entity_poly.pdbx_strand_id
1 'polypeptide(L)'
;MTSETVSSEASAAGGGADKENTKTDTTTDPSSSENSASIEADHNNGQLRCTEETTVPQDLVERHFLQNTWALWYLKGDRNKNWTDCLKKVSTFDTVEDFWALYNHIQPASGLSWNSDYYLFKEGIKPMWEDKGNLEGGRWLVQVDKQKRQTKLDMYWQEMMMCIIGEQFEKWSDHICGAVVNIRQKGDKVSLWTRDAKDDSANMQIGHILKAKLNIPDTENLRYEVHAEYSARTGSAVKSKLTIPPKEKDNKTNSDGTEKAE
;
A
#
# COMPACT_ATOMS: atom_id res chain seq x y z
N MET A 1 -11.01 -49.80 24.93
CA MET A 1 -9.78 -50.47 24.49
C MET A 1 -10.10 -51.25 23.23
N THR A 2 -9.87 -50.64 22.07
CA THR A 2 -9.91 -51.27 20.75
C THR A 2 -9.00 -50.46 19.84
N SER A 3 -8.27 -51.20 19.01
CA SER A 3 -6.98 -50.93 18.40
C SER A 3 -6.89 -49.83 17.33
N GLU A 4 -5.73 -49.20 17.35
CA GLU A 4 -4.79 -48.87 16.25
C GLU A 4 -5.28 -48.83 14.79
N THR A 5 -4.87 -47.76 14.10
CA THR A 5 -4.29 -47.88 12.76
C THR A 5 -3.21 -46.82 12.55
N VAL A 6 -1.99 -47.30 12.34
CA VAL A 6 -0.79 -46.57 11.92
C VAL A 6 -0.74 -46.62 10.39
N SER A 7 -0.37 -45.51 9.75
CA SER A 7 0.27 -45.54 8.42
C SER A 7 1.46 -44.61 8.42
N SER A 8 2.63 -45.22 8.47
CA SER A 8 3.95 -44.72 8.07
C SER A 8 4.15 -44.93 6.57
N GLU A 9 4.83 -44.00 5.87
CA GLU A 9 6.11 -44.29 5.19
C GLU A 9 6.64 -43.07 4.43
N ALA A 10 7.98 -43.01 4.41
CA ALA A 10 8.85 -41.99 3.84
C ALA A 10 9.88 -42.68 2.92
N SER A 11 10.47 -41.95 1.96
CA SER A 11 11.83 -42.11 1.38
C SER A 11 11.94 -41.19 0.15
N ALA A 12 12.85 -40.20 0.00
CA ALA A 12 14.33 -40.22 -0.10
C ALA A 12 14.82 -41.00 -1.35
N ALA A 13 15.84 -40.63 -2.16
CA ALA A 13 16.95 -39.67 -2.08
C ALA A 13 17.66 -39.51 -3.47
N GLY A 14 18.63 -38.58 -3.55
CA GLY A 14 19.81 -38.62 -4.45
C GLY A 14 19.86 -37.48 -5.49
N GLY A 15 20.89 -36.61 -5.62
CA GLY A 15 22.25 -36.56 -5.08
C GLY A 15 23.28 -36.50 -6.22
N GLY A 16 24.19 -35.50 -6.23
CA GLY A 16 25.43 -35.55 -7.03
C GLY A 16 25.87 -34.22 -7.66
N ALA A 17 27.11 -33.82 -7.38
CA ALA A 17 27.68 -32.49 -7.57
C ALA A 17 28.88 -32.46 -8.55
N ASP A 18 29.27 -31.22 -8.87
CA ASP A 18 30.61 -30.68 -9.17
C ASP A 18 31.43 -31.14 -10.40
N LYS A 19 31.83 -30.14 -11.22
CA LYS A 19 33.25 -29.75 -11.32
C LYS A 19 33.51 -28.40 -11.98
N GLU A 20 34.38 -27.69 -11.29
CA GLU A 20 35.16 -26.48 -11.55
C GLU A 20 36.12 -26.58 -12.75
N ASN A 21 36.38 -25.46 -13.46
CA ASN A 21 37.76 -25.06 -13.77
C ASN A 21 37.90 -23.56 -14.13
N THR A 22 39.00 -23.01 -13.63
CA THR A 22 39.58 -21.65 -13.69
C THR A 22 40.19 -21.36 -15.10
N LYS A 23 40.62 -20.17 -15.57
CA LYS A 23 41.27 -18.98 -14.97
C LYS A 23 41.53 -17.89 -16.04
N THR A 24 41.98 -16.71 -15.58
CA THR A 24 42.77 -15.63 -16.24
C THR A 24 42.03 -14.59 -17.11
N ASP A 25 42.34 -13.30 -17.14
CA ASP A 25 42.96 -12.34 -16.19
C ASP A 25 42.84 -10.94 -16.84
N THR A 26 43.11 -9.89 -16.07
CA THR A 26 43.59 -8.55 -16.48
C THR A 26 42.63 -7.43 -16.99
N THR A 27 42.45 -6.46 -16.08
CA THR A 27 42.68 -4.99 -16.19
C THR A 27 41.64 -4.01 -16.74
N THR A 28 41.56 -2.89 -15.99
CA THR A 28 41.26 -1.48 -16.32
C THR A 28 39.80 -1.03 -16.48
N ASP A 29 39.24 -0.56 -15.36
CA ASP A 29 38.44 0.68 -15.24
C ASP A 29 39.37 1.76 -14.60
N PRO A 30 39.08 3.09 -14.53
CA PRO A 30 37.75 3.73 -14.54
C PRO A 30 37.67 5.13 -15.23
N SER A 31 36.47 5.74 -15.25
CA SER A 31 36.30 7.21 -15.26
C SER A 31 34.87 7.60 -14.87
N SER A 32 34.58 7.57 -13.57
CA SER A 32 33.52 8.33 -12.90
C SER A 32 34.05 9.73 -12.56
N SER A 33 33.28 10.77 -12.88
CA SER A 33 33.57 12.15 -12.52
C SER A 33 33.28 12.39 -11.03
N GLU A 34 34.32 12.41 -10.21
CA GLU A 34 34.27 12.82 -8.80
C GLU A 34 34.89 14.21 -8.64
N ASN A 35 34.14 15.10 -7.97
CA ASN A 35 34.57 16.41 -7.50
C ASN A 35 35.78 16.27 -6.58
N SER A 36 36.90 16.85 -6.98
CA SER A 36 38.16 16.86 -6.22
C SER A 36 38.11 17.98 -5.18
N ALA A 37 37.96 17.64 -3.91
CA ALA A 37 38.29 18.54 -2.80
C ALA A 37 39.71 18.21 -2.34
N SER A 38 40.65 19.08 -2.65
CA SER A 38 42.04 19.01 -2.18
C SER A 38 42.11 19.34 -0.69
N ILE A 39 42.63 18.41 0.11
CA ILE A 39 42.97 18.62 1.53
C ILE A 39 44.41 19.12 1.58
N GLU A 40 44.61 20.41 1.81
CA GLU A 40 45.87 20.95 2.31
C GLU A 40 45.80 20.97 3.83
N ALA A 41 46.72 20.23 4.47
CA ALA A 41 46.89 20.22 5.91
C ALA A 41 47.82 21.37 6.30
N ASP A 42 47.30 22.37 7.02
CA ASP A 42 48.13 23.39 7.66
C ASP A 42 47.89 23.40 9.17
N HIS A 43 48.97 23.17 9.91
CA HIS A 43 49.01 23.12 11.38
C HIS A 43 49.31 24.51 11.94
N ASN A 44 48.37 25.16 12.63
CA ASN A 44 48.61 25.62 14.02
C ASN A 44 47.41 26.31 14.68
N ASN A 45 47.05 25.76 15.85
CA ASN A 45 46.65 26.44 17.09
C ASN A 45 45.51 27.49 17.08
N GLY A 46 44.36 27.10 17.66
CA GLY A 46 43.42 28.06 18.26
C GLY A 46 41.95 27.70 18.11
N GLN A 47 41.35 27.21 19.20
CA GLN A 47 39.92 27.37 19.52
C GLN A 47 38.90 26.88 18.46
N LEU A 48 38.45 25.63 18.59
CA LEU A 48 37.25 25.14 17.89
C LEU A 48 36.00 25.88 18.40
N ARG A 49 35.68 27.00 17.76
CA ARG A 49 34.32 27.51 17.67
C ARG A 49 33.65 26.80 16.49
N CYS A 50 32.85 25.79 16.77
CA CYS A 50 31.88 25.31 15.79
C CYS A 50 30.72 26.31 15.77
N THR A 51 30.78 27.27 14.86
CA THR A 51 29.62 28.07 14.45
C THR A 51 29.56 28.07 12.93
N GLU A 52 29.24 26.91 12.37
CA GLU A 52 28.56 26.86 11.09
C GLU A 52 27.09 26.58 11.42
N GLU A 53 26.35 27.65 11.69
CA GLU A 53 24.90 27.60 11.53
C GLU A 53 24.66 27.43 10.03
N THR A 54 24.49 26.18 9.59
CA THR A 54 23.90 25.90 8.29
C THR A 54 22.49 26.46 8.34
N THR A 55 22.32 27.71 7.92
CA THR A 55 21.03 28.38 7.87
C THR A 55 20.16 27.61 6.88
N VAL A 56 19.24 26.82 7.41
CA VAL A 56 18.23 26.13 6.61
C VAL A 56 17.44 27.20 5.86
N PRO A 57 17.33 27.15 4.52
CA PRO A 57 16.50 28.07 3.75
C PRO A 57 15.14 28.30 4.40
N GLN A 58 14.67 29.55 4.51
CA GLN A 58 13.39 29.87 5.17
C GLN A 58 12.20 29.11 4.56
N ASP A 59 12.25 28.82 3.26
CA ASP A 59 11.24 28.04 2.53
C ASP A 59 11.14 26.57 3.01
N LEU A 60 12.15 26.05 3.72
CA LEU A 60 12.13 24.73 4.36
C LEU A 60 11.63 24.78 5.81
N VAL A 61 11.30 25.98 6.32
CA VAL A 61 10.73 26.18 7.66
C VAL A 61 9.20 26.29 7.62
N GLU A 62 8.64 26.71 6.49
CA GLU A 62 7.19 26.78 6.31
C GLU A 62 6.58 25.39 6.13
N ARG A 63 5.53 25.10 6.90
CA ARG A 63 4.81 23.82 6.83
C ARG A 63 3.67 23.91 5.84
N HIS A 64 3.49 22.86 5.05
CA HIS A 64 2.45 22.79 4.04
C HIS A 64 1.21 22.10 4.62
N PHE A 65 0.17 22.88 4.91
CA PHE A 65 -1.08 22.35 5.46
C PHE A 65 -1.84 21.49 4.45
N LEU A 66 -2.37 20.37 4.95
CA LEU A 66 -3.31 19.51 4.26
C LEU A 66 -4.72 20.09 4.36
N GLN A 67 -5.60 19.68 3.44
CA GLN A 67 -7.00 20.09 3.46
C GLN A 67 -7.77 19.58 4.70
N ASN A 68 -7.37 18.41 5.20
CA ASN A 68 -7.98 17.73 6.33
C ASN A 68 -6.91 17.29 7.32
N THR A 69 -7.26 17.24 8.62
CA THR A 69 -6.47 16.52 9.62
C THR A 69 -6.73 15.03 9.49
N TRP A 70 -5.66 14.23 9.54
CA TRP A 70 -5.72 12.78 9.42
C TRP A 70 -5.21 12.11 10.69
N ALA A 71 -5.80 10.96 11.03
CA ALA A 71 -5.39 10.11 12.13
C ALA A 71 -4.92 8.76 11.61
N LEU A 72 -3.67 8.39 11.89
CA LEU A 72 -3.16 7.05 11.66
C LEU A 72 -3.47 6.17 12.87
N TRP A 73 -4.02 4.98 12.61
CA TRP A 73 -4.29 3.96 13.61
C TRP A 73 -3.58 2.67 13.24
N TYR A 74 -3.17 1.92 14.26
CA TYR A 74 -2.57 0.62 14.14
C TYR A 74 -3.37 -0.39 14.95
N LEU A 75 -3.65 -1.54 14.35
CA LEU A 75 -4.21 -2.67 15.05
C LEU A 75 -3.25 -3.84 14.98
N LYS A 76 -2.96 -4.42 16.14
CA LYS A 76 -2.25 -5.70 16.25
C LYS A 76 -3.25 -6.75 16.72
N GLY A 77 -3.66 -7.64 15.82
CA GLY A 77 -4.62 -8.69 16.13
C GLY A 77 -4.14 -9.59 17.26
N ASP A 78 -4.92 -9.66 18.33
CA ASP A 78 -4.71 -10.56 19.47
C ASP A 78 -6.00 -11.36 19.68
N ARG A 79 -5.91 -12.69 19.61
CA ARG A 79 -7.08 -13.57 19.73
C ARG A 79 -7.70 -13.56 21.13
N ASN A 80 -6.95 -13.08 22.13
CA ASN A 80 -7.39 -13.06 23.53
C ASN A 80 -8.01 -11.72 23.93
N LYS A 81 -8.13 -10.76 23.01
CA LYS A 81 -8.64 -9.42 23.29
C LYS A 81 -9.76 -9.06 22.33
N ASN A 82 -10.60 -8.13 22.74
CA ASN A 82 -11.57 -7.55 21.81
C ASN A 82 -10.83 -6.72 20.75
N TRP A 83 -11.42 -6.64 19.57
CA TRP A 83 -10.85 -5.90 18.44
C TRP A 83 -10.59 -4.42 18.79
N THR A 84 -11.54 -3.78 19.50
CA THR A 84 -11.44 -2.38 19.93
C THR A 84 -10.25 -2.14 20.85
N ASP A 85 -9.89 -3.11 21.68
CA ASP A 85 -8.78 -3.02 22.63
C ASP A 85 -7.42 -3.18 21.92
N CYS A 86 -7.43 -3.77 20.73
CA CYS A 86 -6.25 -3.95 19.88
C CYS A 86 -5.98 -2.72 18.98
N LEU A 87 -7.00 -1.90 18.73
CA LEU A 87 -6.91 -0.71 17.90
C LEU A 87 -6.31 0.45 18.71
N LYS A 88 -5.23 1.05 18.19
CA LYS A 88 -4.56 2.18 18.82
C LYS A 88 -4.39 3.32 17.83
N LYS A 89 -4.73 4.54 18.24
CA LYS A 89 -4.34 5.75 17.51
C LYS A 89 -2.84 5.94 17.66
N VAL A 90 -2.11 6.05 16.55
CA VAL A 90 -0.66 6.23 16.51
C VAL A 90 -0.32 7.72 16.58
N SER A 91 -0.88 8.50 15.65
CA SER A 91 -0.64 9.94 15.56
C SER A 91 -1.77 10.63 14.78
N THR A 92 -1.85 11.94 14.94
CA THR A 92 -2.67 12.86 14.12
C THR A 92 -1.75 13.87 13.45
N PHE A 93 -2.05 14.26 12.21
CA PHE A 93 -1.27 15.25 11.47
C PHE A 93 -2.16 16.01 10.49
N ASP A 94 -1.79 17.25 10.21
CA ASP A 94 -2.46 18.16 9.27
C ASP A 94 -1.46 18.88 8.35
N THR A 95 -0.18 18.47 8.33
CA THR A 95 0.84 18.99 7.43
C THR A 95 1.52 17.88 6.63
N VAL A 96 2.05 18.24 5.45
CA VAL A 96 2.83 17.33 4.59
C VAL A 96 4.10 16.85 5.30
N GLU A 97 4.76 17.74 6.05
CA GLU A 97 5.98 17.42 6.79
C GLU A 97 5.70 16.42 7.90
N ASP A 98 4.61 16.59 8.66
CA ASP A 98 4.24 15.65 9.72
C ASP A 98 3.80 14.30 9.14
N PHE A 99 3.15 14.28 7.98
CA PHE A 99 2.86 13.05 7.26
C PHE A 99 4.15 12.27 6.93
N TRP A 100 5.13 12.92 6.29
CA TRP A 100 6.38 12.25 5.92
C TRP A 100 7.24 11.91 7.13
N ALA A 101 7.28 12.77 8.15
CA ALA A 101 7.93 12.47 9.41
C ALA A 101 7.32 11.21 10.04
N LEU A 102 6.00 11.08 10.08
CA LEU A 102 5.34 9.87 10.58
C LEU A 102 5.63 8.66 9.70
N TYR A 103 5.40 8.76 8.38
CA TYR A 103 5.55 7.66 7.43
C TYR A 103 6.96 7.06 7.45
N ASN A 104 7.99 7.92 7.52
CA ASN A 104 9.39 7.48 7.53
C ASN A 104 9.83 6.81 8.85
N HIS A 105 9.05 6.93 9.92
CA HIS A 105 9.38 6.37 11.24
C HIS A 105 8.46 5.21 11.67
N ILE A 106 7.51 4.80 10.84
CA ILE A 106 6.67 3.62 11.07
C ILE A 106 7.16 2.43 10.25
N GLN A 107 6.78 1.22 10.68
CA GLN A 107 7.04 0.02 9.89
C GLN A 107 6.24 0.05 8.58
N PRO A 108 6.84 -0.32 7.43
CA PRO A 108 6.11 -0.48 6.17
C PRO A 108 5.05 -1.58 6.30
N ALA A 109 4.00 -1.52 5.49
CA ALA A 109 2.86 -2.42 5.58
C ALA A 109 3.28 -3.89 5.37
N SER A 110 4.18 -4.15 4.44
CA SER A 110 4.74 -5.49 4.17
C SER A 110 5.53 -6.09 5.34
N GLY A 111 6.10 -5.24 6.20
CA GLY A 111 6.90 -5.63 7.38
C GLY A 111 6.08 -5.89 8.65
N LEU A 112 4.78 -5.60 8.64
CA LEU A 112 3.91 -5.85 9.78
C LEU A 112 3.67 -7.35 10.03
N SER A 113 3.44 -7.69 11.30
CA SER A 113 3.02 -9.04 11.69
C SER A 113 1.67 -9.42 11.11
N TRP A 114 1.45 -10.71 10.85
CA TRP A 114 0.15 -11.22 10.40
C TRP A 114 -0.99 -10.79 11.33
N ASN A 115 -2.16 -10.54 10.75
CA ASN A 115 -3.35 -10.01 11.44
C ASN A 115 -3.16 -8.60 12.02
N SER A 116 -2.22 -7.83 11.49
CA SER A 116 -2.09 -6.41 11.80
C SER A 116 -2.70 -5.57 10.68
N ASP A 117 -3.14 -4.36 11.03
CA ASP A 117 -3.78 -3.44 10.12
C ASP A 117 -3.27 -2.01 10.37
N TYR A 118 -3.12 -1.22 9.32
CA TYR A 118 -3.08 0.24 9.44
C TYR A 118 -4.37 0.85 8.89
N TYR A 119 -4.76 1.97 9.49
CA TYR A 119 -5.91 2.77 9.06
C TYR A 119 -5.50 4.23 9.03
N LEU A 120 -5.76 4.93 7.94
CA LEU A 120 -5.62 6.38 7.85
C LEU A 120 -6.98 6.99 7.58
N PHE A 121 -7.55 7.70 8.55
CA PHE A 121 -8.90 8.25 8.48
C PHE A 121 -8.90 9.73 8.78
N LYS A 122 -9.83 10.48 8.19
CA LYS A 122 -10.06 11.88 8.55
C LYS A 122 -10.33 11.98 10.05
N GLU A 123 -9.81 13.03 10.69
CA GLU A 123 -10.02 13.24 12.11
C GLU A 123 -11.52 13.31 12.45
N GLY A 124 -11.90 12.71 13.57
CA GLY A 124 -13.29 12.59 14.00
C GLY A 124 -14.02 11.34 13.46
N ILE A 125 -13.46 10.63 12.48
CA ILE A 125 -14.02 9.36 11.97
C ILE A 125 -13.19 8.20 12.52
N LYS A 126 -13.81 7.32 13.32
CA LYS A 126 -13.14 6.09 13.78
C LYS A 126 -13.11 5.05 12.65
N PRO A 127 -12.04 4.24 12.55
CA PRO A 127 -11.89 3.23 11.49
C PRO A 127 -12.72 1.96 11.78
N MET A 128 -14.02 2.13 12.00
CA MET A 128 -14.97 1.07 12.33
C MET A 128 -16.30 1.34 11.63
N TRP A 129 -17.05 0.28 11.32
CA TRP A 129 -18.28 0.39 10.52
C TRP A 129 -19.44 0.99 11.32
N GLU A 130 -19.37 0.98 12.65
CA GLU A 130 -20.35 1.56 13.56
C GLU A 130 -20.22 3.09 13.65
N ASP A 131 -19.09 3.66 13.21
CA ASP A 131 -18.91 5.11 13.20
C ASP A 131 -19.91 5.76 12.24
N LYS A 132 -20.51 6.89 12.65
CA LYS A 132 -21.51 7.60 11.85
C LYS A 132 -20.97 7.97 10.46
N GLY A 133 -19.67 8.23 10.31
CA GLY A 133 -19.05 8.50 9.02
C GLY A 133 -19.00 7.29 8.08
N ASN A 134 -19.08 6.07 8.59
CA ASN A 134 -18.93 4.83 7.83
C ASN A 134 -20.20 3.97 7.80
N LEU A 135 -21.18 4.21 8.68
CA LEU A 135 -22.34 3.33 8.88
C LEU A 135 -23.12 3.04 7.60
N GLU A 136 -23.34 4.05 6.76
CA GLU A 136 -24.05 3.91 5.47
C GLU A 136 -23.09 3.74 4.29
N GLY A 137 -21.81 3.56 4.58
CA GLY A 137 -20.73 3.56 3.62
C GLY A 137 -20.35 2.20 3.06
N GLY A 138 -19.24 2.20 2.36
CA GLY A 138 -18.64 0.99 1.81
C GLY A 138 -17.18 1.21 1.47
N ARG A 139 -16.59 0.24 0.77
CA ARG A 139 -15.18 0.30 0.39
C ARG A 139 -14.92 -0.21 -1.02
N TRP A 140 -13.99 0.43 -1.70
CA TRP A 140 -13.27 -0.19 -2.80
C TRP A 140 -12.18 -1.10 -2.25
N LEU A 141 -12.09 -2.33 -2.75
CA LEU A 141 -11.15 -3.35 -2.26
C LEU A 141 -10.16 -3.76 -3.36
N VAL A 142 -8.88 -3.55 -3.09
CA VAL A 142 -7.75 -4.09 -3.86
C VAL A 142 -7.18 -5.30 -3.10
N GLN A 143 -7.16 -6.47 -3.74
CA GLN A 143 -6.49 -7.64 -3.20
C GLN A 143 -5.04 -7.70 -3.68
N VAL A 144 -4.12 -7.97 -2.76
CA VAL A 144 -2.71 -8.17 -3.07
C VAL A 144 -2.33 -9.59 -2.71
N ASP A 145 -2.14 -10.43 -3.72
CA ASP A 145 -1.75 -11.82 -3.53
C ASP A 145 -0.38 -11.92 -2.85
N LYS A 146 -0.15 -13.02 -2.13
CA LYS A 146 1.10 -13.26 -1.38
C LYS A 146 2.35 -13.09 -2.24
N GLN A 147 2.30 -13.49 -3.51
CA GLN A 147 3.39 -13.38 -4.48
C GLN A 147 3.68 -11.93 -4.87
N LYS A 148 2.65 -11.06 -4.87
CA LYS A 148 2.78 -9.65 -5.24
C LYS A 148 3.15 -8.76 -4.05
N ARG A 149 2.98 -9.23 -2.79
CA ARG A 149 3.21 -8.46 -1.55
C ARG A 149 4.48 -7.62 -1.61
N GLN A 150 5.64 -8.25 -1.87
CA GLN A 150 6.94 -7.56 -1.81
C GLN A 150 7.14 -6.50 -2.90
N THR A 151 6.33 -6.53 -3.95
CA THR A 151 6.44 -5.62 -5.10
C THR A 151 5.32 -4.59 -5.18
N LYS A 152 4.17 -4.85 -4.53
CA LYS A 152 2.94 -4.06 -4.73
C LYS A 152 2.33 -3.52 -3.45
N LEU A 153 2.49 -4.19 -2.30
CA LEU A 153 1.73 -3.82 -1.11
C LEU A 153 2.11 -2.42 -0.61
N ASP A 154 3.40 -2.17 -0.39
CA ASP A 154 3.85 -0.88 0.13
C ASP A 154 3.63 0.24 -0.89
N MET A 155 3.81 -0.06 -2.18
CA MET A 155 3.50 0.88 -3.27
C MET A 155 2.02 1.28 -3.27
N TYR A 156 1.09 0.31 -3.24
CA TYR A 156 -0.34 0.61 -3.19
C TYR A 156 -0.74 1.33 -1.90
N TRP A 157 -0.15 0.95 -0.76
CA TRP A 157 -0.47 1.60 0.50
C TRP A 157 0.02 3.05 0.53
N GLN A 158 1.27 3.29 0.16
CA GLN A 158 1.84 4.63 0.10
C GLN A 158 1.08 5.52 -0.90
N GLU A 159 0.83 5.02 -2.12
CA GLU A 159 0.09 5.76 -3.14
C GLU A 159 -1.34 6.09 -2.68
N MET A 160 -2.01 5.15 -2.02
CA MET A 160 -3.32 5.39 -1.41
C MET A 160 -3.26 6.50 -0.35
N MET A 161 -2.28 6.47 0.56
CA MET A 161 -2.10 7.50 1.58
C MET A 161 -1.87 8.87 0.93
N MET A 162 -0.97 8.96 -0.06
CA MET A 162 -0.70 10.20 -0.79
C MET A 162 -1.95 10.72 -1.52
N CYS A 163 -2.73 9.83 -2.15
CA CYS A 163 -3.96 10.21 -2.84
C CYS A 163 -5.00 10.80 -1.89
N ILE A 164 -5.21 10.21 -0.71
CA ILE A 164 -6.24 10.71 0.22
C ILE A 164 -5.81 12.00 0.91
N ILE A 165 -4.56 12.12 1.38
CA ILE A 165 -4.11 13.36 2.04
C ILE A 165 -3.97 14.52 1.05
N GLY A 166 -3.64 14.23 -0.21
CA GLY A 166 -3.51 15.20 -1.29
C GLY A 166 -4.82 15.50 -2.02
N GLU A 167 -5.96 15.05 -1.51
CA GLU A 167 -7.30 15.29 -2.07
C GLU A 167 -7.40 14.98 -3.58
N GLN A 168 -6.80 13.86 -3.99
CA GLN A 168 -6.67 13.47 -5.40
C GLN A 168 -7.94 12.81 -5.97
N PHE A 169 -9.07 12.90 -5.27
CA PHE A 169 -10.38 12.40 -5.71
C PHE A 169 -11.28 13.53 -6.24
N GLU A 170 -10.69 14.68 -6.56
CA GLU A 170 -11.36 15.84 -7.16
C GLU A 170 -12.56 16.28 -6.31
N LYS A 171 -13.71 16.56 -6.93
CA LYS A 171 -14.95 16.94 -6.24
C LYS A 171 -15.54 15.83 -5.34
N TRP A 172 -15.00 14.62 -5.38
CA TRP A 172 -15.48 13.48 -4.59
C TRP A 172 -14.67 13.24 -3.31
N SER A 173 -13.68 14.08 -3.04
CA SER A 173 -12.83 14.01 -1.85
C SER A 173 -13.59 14.00 -0.52
N ASP A 174 -14.72 14.70 -0.44
CA ASP A 174 -15.58 14.73 0.75
C ASP A 174 -16.30 13.40 1.02
N HIS A 175 -16.48 12.56 -0.02
CA HIS A 175 -17.02 11.22 0.13
C HIS A 175 -16.03 10.27 0.82
N ILE A 176 -14.73 10.59 0.81
CA ILE A 176 -13.68 9.74 1.39
C ILE A 176 -13.66 9.86 2.92
N CYS A 177 -13.74 8.72 3.60
CA CYS A 177 -13.56 8.62 5.05
C CYS A 177 -12.11 8.32 5.44
N GLY A 178 -11.48 7.41 4.69
CA GLY A 178 -10.15 6.92 4.99
C GLY A 178 -9.75 5.71 4.18
N ALA A 179 -8.57 5.16 4.47
CA ALA A 179 -8.05 3.98 3.84
C ALA A 179 -7.53 2.96 4.86
N VAL A 180 -7.48 1.70 4.45
CA VAL A 180 -7.09 0.56 5.28
C VAL A 180 -6.14 -0.34 4.53
N VAL A 181 -5.11 -0.84 5.20
CA VAL A 181 -4.32 -1.98 4.74
C VAL A 181 -4.42 -3.12 5.74
N ASN A 182 -4.74 -4.32 5.26
CA ASN A 182 -4.88 -5.53 6.07
C ASN A 182 -3.83 -6.57 5.72
N ILE A 183 -3.07 -7.00 6.73
CA ILE A 183 -1.95 -7.93 6.59
C ILE A 183 -2.42 -9.33 6.94
N ARG A 184 -2.55 -10.21 5.94
CA ARG A 184 -3.17 -11.54 6.10
C ARG A 184 -2.39 -12.62 5.36
N GLN A 185 -2.34 -13.81 5.97
CA GLN A 185 -1.54 -14.93 5.46
C GLN A 185 -1.95 -15.40 4.05
N LYS A 186 -3.24 -15.28 3.71
CA LYS A 186 -3.81 -15.72 2.42
C LYS A 186 -3.73 -14.66 1.32
N GLY A 187 -3.21 -13.47 1.62
CA GLY A 187 -3.21 -12.32 0.72
C GLY A 187 -3.74 -11.09 1.43
N ASP A 188 -3.11 -9.96 1.14
CA ASP A 188 -3.37 -8.69 1.78
C ASP A 188 -4.48 -7.94 1.08
N LYS A 189 -4.97 -6.90 1.76
CA LYS A 189 -6.03 -6.05 1.24
C LYS A 189 -5.65 -4.60 1.44
N VAL A 190 -5.82 -3.78 0.41
CA VAL A 190 -5.80 -2.33 0.51
C VAL A 190 -7.22 -1.85 0.18
N SER A 191 -7.77 -0.94 0.97
CA SER A 191 -9.16 -0.50 0.79
C SER A 191 -9.32 1.00 1.00
N LEU A 192 -10.15 1.62 0.17
CA LEU A 192 -10.59 3.01 0.31
C LEU A 192 -12.03 3.00 0.79
N TRP A 193 -12.32 3.66 1.91
CA TRP A 193 -13.65 3.73 2.52
C TRP A 193 -14.33 5.04 2.15
N THR A 194 -15.60 4.94 1.77
CA THR A 194 -16.45 6.08 1.43
C THR A 194 -17.71 6.10 2.29
N ARG A 195 -18.26 7.30 2.52
CA ARG A 195 -19.32 7.53 3.52
C ARG A 195 -20.72 7.08 3.13
N ASP A 196 -21.03 7.08 1.84
CA ASP A 196 -22.38 6.80 1.34
C ASP A 196 -22.30 5.77 0.22
N ALA A 197 -22.69 4.54 0.52
CA ALA A 197 -22.74 3.47 -0.45
C ALA A 197 -23.92 3.59 -1.42
N LYS A 198 -24.91 4.47 -1.20
CA LYS A 198 -26.07 4.67 -2.08
C LYS A 198 -25.74 5.58 -3.26
N ASP A 199 -24.72 6.42 -3.15
CA ASP A 199 -24.24 7.28 -4.24
C ASP A 199 -23.38 6.48 -5.24
N ASP A 200 -24.05 5.70 -6.09
CA ASP A 200 -23.37 4.84 -7.06
C ASP A 200 -22.53 5.64 -8.07
N SER A 201 -22.98 6.85 -8.41
CA SER A 201 -22.28 7.72 -9.36
C SER A 201 -20.94 8.19 -8.78
N ALA A 202 -20.95 8.76 -7.57
CA ALA A 202 -19.73 9.19 -6.90
C ALA A 202 -18.78 8.01 -6.67
N ASN A 203 -19.29 6.89 -6.14
CA ASN A 203 -18.47 5.72 -5.85
C ASN A 203 -17.84 5.14 -7.12
N MET A 204 -18.55 5.11 -8.25
CA MET A 204 -17.98 4.64 -9.53
C MET A 204 -16.84 5.56 -10.01
N GLN A 205 -17.02 6.88 -9.94
CA GLN A 205 -15.97 7.84 -10.31
C GLN A 205 -14.75 7.72 -9.40
N ILE A 206 -14.95 7.63 -8.08
CA ILE A 206 -13.88 7.37 -7.11
C ILE A 206 -13.14 6.07 -7.46
N GLY A 207 -13.86 5.01 -7.83
CA GLY A 207 -13.27 3.73 -8.22
C GLY A 207 -12.38 3.84 -9.46
N HIS A 208 -12.80 4.61 -10.48
CA HIS A 208 -12.01 4.85 -11.68
C HIS A 208 -10.74 5.66 -11.38
N ILE A 209 -10.86 6.73 -10.59
CA ILE A 209 -9.71 7.53 -10.13
C ILE A 209 -8.75 6.64 -9.35
N LEU A 210 -9.25 5.85 -8.41
CA LEU A 210 -8.44 4.94 -7.60
C LEU A 210 -7.69 3.93 -8.47
N LYS A 211 -8.37 3.31 -9.44
CA LYS A 211 -7.77 2.33 -10.36
C LYS A 211 -6.61 2.96 -11.14
N ALA A 212 -6.79 4.19 -11.62
CA ALA A 212 -5.76 4.94 -12.34
C ALA A 212 -4.58 5.32 -11.44
N LYS A 213 -4.83 5.92 -10.28
CA LYS A 213 -3.79 6.39 -9.35
C LYS A 213 -2.90 5.26 -8.85
N LEU A 214 -3.49 4.12 -8.48
CA LEU A 214 -2.72 2.95 -8.02
C LEU A 214 -2.10 2.16 -9.19
N ASN A 215 -2.30 2.58 -10.45
CA ASN A 215 -1.88 1.84 -11.64
C ASN A 215 -2.30 0.36 -11.59
N ILE A 216 -3.54 0.11 -11.17
CA ILE A 216 -4.11 -1.24 -11.11
C ILE A 216 -4.34 -1.70 -12.55
N PRO A 217 -3.80 -2.88 -12.96
CA PRO A 217 -3.91 -3.35 -14.33
C PRO A 217 -5.36 -3.42 -14.80
N ASP A 218 -5.59 -3.08 -16.07
CA ASP A 218 -6.91 -3.20 -16.70
C ASP A 218 -7.40 -4.65 -16.76
N THR A 219 -6.52 -5.64 -16.54
CA THR A 219 -6.88 -7.06 -16.41
C THR A 219 -7.48 -7.42 -15.05
N GLU A 220 -7.34 -6.56 -14.04
CA GLU A 220 -7.83 -6.78 -12.69
C GLU A 220 -9.19 -6.09 -12.49
N ASN A 221 -10.07 -6.77 -11.75
CA ASN A 221 -11.34 -6.20 -11.32
C ASN A 221 -11.15 -5.40 -10.03
N LEU A 222 -11.92 -4.32 -9.91
CA LEU A 222 -12.04 -3.59 -8.66
C LEU A 222 -13.47 -3.75 -8.17
N ARG A 223 -13.65 -4.08 -6.89
CA ARG A 223 -14.96 -4.37 -6.30
C ARG A 223 -15.27 -3.41 -5.17
N TYR A 224 -16.51 -2.93 -5.16
CA TYR A 224 -17.05 -2.13 -4.09
C TYR A 224 -17.96 -2.97 -3.19
N GLU A 225 -17.72 -2.95 -1.88
CA GLU A 225 -18.43 -3.73 -0.87
C GLU A 225 -19.11 -2.78 0.13
N VAL A 226 -20.41 -2.99 0.40
CA VAL A 226 -21.15 -2.21 1.40
C VAL A 226 -20.80 -2.71 2.81
N HIS A 227 -20.56 -1.81 3.75
CA HIS A 227 -20.13 -2.18 5.10
C HIS A 227 -21.15 -3.05 5.85
N ALA A 228 -22.43 -2.69 5.80
CA ALA A 228 -23.52 -3.43 6.44
C ALA A 228 -23.67 -4.87 5.91
N GLU A 229 -23.54 -5.05 4.58
CA GLU A 229 -23.60 -6.38 3.97
C GLU A 229 -22.37 -7.22 4.30
N TYR A 230 -21.20 -6.57 4.35
CA TYR A 230 -19.96 -7.23 4.71
C TYR A 230 -19.95 -7.71 6.16
N SER A 231 -20.45 -6.91 7.11
CA SER A 231 -20.46 -7.25 8.54
C SER A 231 -21.48 -8.34 8.88
N ALA A 232 -22.61 -8.41 8.17
CA ALA A 232 -23.67 -9.38 8.40
C ALA A 232 -23.43 -10.78 7.78
N ARG A 233 -22.28 -11.02 7.14
CA ARG A 233 -22.05 -12.25 6.37
C ARG A 233 -21.92 -13.50 7.24
N THR A 234 -22.52 -14.60 6.78
CA THR A 234 -22.37 -15.96 7.35
C THR A 234 -21.46 -16.88 6.52
N GLY A 235 -21.04 -16.44 5.32
CA GLY A 235 -20.21 -17.19 4.38
C GLY A 235 -18.95 -16.44 3.92
N SER A 236 -18.17 -17.07 3.05
CA SER A 236 -16.87 -16.53 2.56
C SER A 236 -16.97 -15.60 1.35
N ALA A 237 -18.07 -15.65 0.58
CA ALA A 237 -18.26 -14.82 -0.60
C ALA A 237 -18.97 -13.50 -0.23
N VAL A 238 -18.36 -12.37 -0.57
CA VAL A 238 -18.97 -11.04 -0.44
C VAL A 238 -19.55 -10.67 -1.79
N LYS A 239 -20.85 -10.34 -1.82
CA LYS A 239 -21.48 -9.78 -3.01
C LYS A 239 -20.97 -8.36 -3.20
N SER A 240 -20.32 -8.07 -4.32
CA SER A 240 -19.94 -6.71 -4.67
C SER A 240 -21.16 -5.94 -5.14
N LYS A 241 -21.36 -4.72 -4.62
CA LYS A 241 -22.42 -3.82 -5.09
C LYS A 241 -22.06 -3.20 -6.44
N LEU A 242 -20.84 -2.66 -6.55
CA LEU A 242 -20.30 -2.13 -7.80
C LEU A 242 -19.05 -2.92 -8.19
N THR A 243 -18.78 -2.99 -9.48
CA THR A 243 -17.57 -3.62 -10.02
C THR A 243 -17.09 -2.84 -11.22
N ILE A 244 -15.80 -2.50 -11.23
CA ILE A 244 -15.12 -2.04 -12.44
C ILE A 244 -14.49 -3.30 -13.06
N PRO A 245 -15.07 -3.81 -14.16
CA PRO A 245 -14.60 -5.03 -14.78
C PRO A 245 -13.23 -4.83 -15.44
N PRO A 246 -12.54 -5.94 -15.77
CA PRO A 246 -11.38 -5.87 -16.64
C PRO A 246 -11.75 -5.30 -18.02
N LYS A 247 -10.86 -4.55 -18.65
CA LYS A 247 -11.03 -4.22 -20.08
C LYS A 247 -10.66 -5.44 -20.91
N GLU A 248 -11.54 -5.85 -21.82
CA GLU A 248 -11.22 -6.86 -22.81
C GLU A 248 -10.14 -6.33 -23.77
N LYS A 249 -9.22 -7.20 -24.21
CA LYS A 249 -8.27 -6.84 -25.26
C LYS A 249 -9.04 -6.79 -26.58
N ASP A 250 -9.10 -5.63 -27.23
CA ASP A 250 -9.65 -5.50 -28.57
C ASP A 250 -8.84 -6.36 -29.56
N ASN A 251 -9.31 -7.58 -29.83
CA ASN A 251 -8.81 -8.40 -30.93
C ASN A 251 -9.38 -7.86 -32.24
N LYS A 252 -8.82 -6.77 -32.77
CA LYS A 252 -8.97 -6.43 -34.19
C LYS A 252 -8.10 -7.37 -35.02
N THR A 253 -8.63 -8.53 -35.37
CA THR A 253 -8.18 -9.27 -36.56
C THR A 253 -8.61 -8.45 -37.77
N ASN A 254 -7.64 -7.80 -38.43
CA ASN A 254 -7.78 -7.35 -39.80
C ASN A 254 -8.06 -8.58 -40.67
N SER A 255 -9.31 -8.76 -41.10
CA SER A 255 -9.60 -9.57 -42.29
C SER A 255 -9.21 -8.74 -43.50
N ASP A 256 -7.98 -8.95 -43.94
CA ASP A 256 -7.43 -8.42 -45.18
C ASP A 256 -8.31 -8.85 -46.35
N GLY A 257 -8.67 -7.89 -47.19
CA GLY A 257 -9.55 -8.08 -48.33
C GLY A 257 -8.85 -8.91 -49.39
N THR A 258 -9.38 -10.09 -49.70
CA THR A 258 -9.03 -10.78 -50.94
C THR A 258 -9.99 -10.33 -52.03
N GLU A 259 -9.56 -9.29 -52.73
CA GLU A 259 -10.03 -8.89 -54.05
C GLU A 259 -9.89 -10.09 -54.99
N LYS A 260 -11.01 -10.65 -55.48
CA LYS A 260 -10.99 -11.58 -56.62
C LYS A 260 -11.36 -10.80 -57.87
N ALA A 261 -10.34 -10.51 -58.67
CA ALA A 261 -10.47 -10.32 -60.09
C ALA A 261 -10.43 -11.71 -60.75
N GLU A 262 -11.53 -12.11 -61.38
CA GLU A 262 -11.63 -12.79 -62.69
C GLU A 262 -13.10 -13.13 -62.99
#